data_AF-A0A8S2YKF4-F1
#
_entry.id   AF-A0A8S2YKF4-F1
#
_cell.length_a   1.000
_cell.length_b   1.000
_cell.length_c   1.000
_cell.angle_alpha   90.00
_cell.angle_beta   90.00
_cell.angle_gamma   90.00
#
_symmetry.space_group_name_H-M   'P 1'
#
loop_
_entity.id
_entity.type
_entity.pdbx_description
1 polymer ?
#
loop_
_entity_poly.entity_id
_entity_poly.type
_entity_poly.pdbx_seq_one_letter_code
_entity_poly.pdbx_strand_id
1 'polypeptide(L)'
;SVTNDFDKGAWIGKRPIGRQFIGLNLSPGIDGLHWCIHINGVIYQLVLDKNHDVKVLISSTNERSEWYERDCKEYSWYLIKKELPDFDPDVLKNYAKSFETREYQALIATGDKINCQSFVTRIFATAANISIEKARSTILLVVPNILF
;
A
#
# COMPACT_ATOMS: atom_id res chain seq x y z
N SER A 1 -5.96 -11.39 -18.52
CA SER A 1 -4.64 -11.02 -17.97
C SER A 1 -4.77 -10.91 -16.47
N VAL A 2 -3.66 -11.04 -15.72
CA VAL A 2 -3.61 -10.89 -14.24
C VAL A 2 -4.24 -9.56 -13.76
N THR A 3 -4.33 -8.56 -14.63
CA THR A 3 -4.93 -7.25 -14.37
C THR A 3 -6.45 -7.25 -14.21
N ASN A 4 -7.19 -8.16 -14.86
CA ASN A 4 -8.67 -8.13 -14.86
C ASN A 4 -9.26 -8.52 -13.50
N ASP A 5 -8.51 -9.24 -12.67
CA ASP A 5 -8.96 -9.65 -11.34
C ASP A 5 -8.87 -8.49 -10.32
N PHE A 6 -8.14 -7.42 -10.65
CA PHE A 6 -7.90 -6.30 -9.74
C PHE A 6 -8.82 -5.10 -9.97
N ASP A 7 -9.68 -5.10 -10.99
CA ASP A 7 -10.51 -3.93 -11.32
C ASP A 7 -11.49 -3.54 -10.21
N LYS A 8 -11.78 -4.45 -9.27
CA LYS A 8 -12.70 -4.22 -8.15
C LYS A 8 -12.15 -4.73 -6.82
N GLY A 9 -12.58 -4.04 -5.76
CA GLY A 9 -12.33 -4.43 -4.38
C GLY A 9 -11.03 -3.86 -3.83
N ALA A 10 -10.54 -4.53 -2.78
CA ALA A 10 -9.31 -4.20 -2.08
C ALA A 10 -8.38 -5.41 -2.02
N TRP A 11 -7.12 -5.20 -2.44
CA TRP A 11 -6.06 -6.19 -2.39
C TRP A 11 -4.83 -5.60 -1.72
N ILE A 12 -4.15 -6.37 -0.87
CA ILE A 12 -2.83 -5.99 -0.36
C ILE A 12 -1.77 -6.74 -1.14
N GLY A 13 -0.79 -5.99 -1.64
CA GLY A 13 0.38 -6.52 -2.30
C GLY A 13 1.55 -6.58 -1.33
N LYS A 14 2.34 -7.66 -1.39
CA LYS A 14 3.62 -7.77 -0.69
C LYS A 14 4.74 -8.24 -1.60
N ARG A 15 5.95 -7.73 -1.41
CA ARG A 15 7.15 -8.21 -2.11
C ARG A 15 8.41 -8.06 -1.26
N PRO A 16 9.47 -8.84 -1.49
CA PRO A 16 10.75 -8.65 -0.84
C PRO A 16 11.41 -7.30 -1.16
N ILE A 17 12.01 -6.67 -0.15
CA ILE A 17 12.92 -5.53 -0.32
C ILE A 17 14.29 -6.05 -0.77
N GLY A 18 14.88 -5.46 -1.81
CA GLY A 18 16.22 -5.84 -2.32
C GLY A 18 16.28 -6.39 -3.75
N ARG A 19 15.15 -6.48 -4.47
CA ARG A 19 15.11 -6.83 -5.91
C ARG A 19 14.82 -5.63 -6.83
N GLN A 20 15.20 -4.40 -6.48
CA GLN A 20 14.89 -3.19 -7.27
C GLN A 20 16.04 -2.20 -7.49
N PHE A 21 15.91 -1.44 -8.59
CA PHE A 21 16.82 -0.38 -9.07
C PHE A 21 16.66 0.98 -8.34
N ILE A 22 15.55 1.24 -7.61
CA ILE A 22 15.30 2.51 -6.87
C ILE A 22 14.43 2.24 -5.62
N GLY A 23 14.79 2.82 -4.46
CA GLY A 23 13.89 3.06 -3.32
C GLY A 23 13.72 1.90 -2.32
N LEU A 24 13.96 2.20 -1.04
CA LEU A 24 14.04 1.30 0.13
C LEU A 24 15.28 0.37 0.15
N ASN A 25 16.48 0.96 0.26
CA ASN A 25 17.62 0.28 0.89
C ASN A 25 17.52 0.45 2.42
N LEU A 26 16.61 -0.26 3.06
CA LEU A 26 16.64 -0.36 4.53
C LEU A 26 17.73 -1.35 4.93
N SER A 27 18.52 -0.95 5.92
CA SER A 27 19.64 -1.70 6.50
C SER A 27 19.26 -3.17 6.81
N PRO A 28 20.21 -4.13 6.76
CA PRO A 28 19.93 -5.54 7.00
C PRO A 28 19.36 -5.70 8.40
N GLY A 29 18.13 -6.20 8.53
CA GLY A 29 17.61 -6.54 9.85
C GLY A 29 16.13 -6.79 9.98
N ILE A 30 15.22 -5.85 9.64
CA ILE A 30 13.92 -5.87 10.36
C ILE A 30 12.65 -5.48 9.57
N ASP A 31 12.68 -5.23 8.25
CA ASP A 31 11.46 -5.42 7.44
C ASP A 31 11.86 -5.79 6.01
N GLY A 32 11.92 -7.09 5.74
CA GLY A 32 12.32 -7.62 4.43
C GLY A 32 11.22 -7.50 3.37
N LEU A 33 10.09 -6.86 3.68
CA LEU A 33 8.92 -6.79 2.81
C LEU A 33 8.46 -5.36 2.61
N HIS A 34 8.12 -5.03 1.36
CA HIS A 34 7.42 -3.81 1.03
C HIS A 34 5.95 -4.12 0.74
N TRP A 35 5.07 -3.27 1.28
CA TRP A 35 3.63 -3.42 1.24
C TRP A 35 2.99 -2.31 0.41
N CYS A 36 2.01 -2.69 -0.41
CA CYS A 36 1.18 -1.78 -1.17
C CYS A 36 -0.29 -2.20 -1.10
N ILE A 37 -1.18 -1.33 -1.54
CA ILE A 37 -2.60 -1.62 -1.60
C ILE A 37 -3.17 -1.25 -2.95
N HIS A 38 -4.01 -2.12 -3.47
CA HIS A 38 -4.76 -1.94 -4.69
C HIS A 38 -6.25 -1.77 -4.34
N ILE A 39 -6.83 -0.67 -4.78
CA ILE A 39 -8.23 -0.29 -4.53
C ILE A 39 -8.86 0.05 -5.87
N ASN A 40 -9.87 -0.73 -6.28
CA ASN A 40 -10.68 -0.47 -7.48
C ASN A 40 -9.87 -0.01 -8.72
N GLY A 41 -8.86 -0.78 -9.13
CA GLY A 41 -8.03 -0.45 -10.29
C GLY A 41 -6.80 0.43 -10.01
N VAL A 42 -6.58 0.89 -8.77
CA VAL A 42 -5.54 1.86 -8.43
C VAL A 42 -4.61 1.33 -7.34
N ILE A 43 -3.31 1.34 -7.59
CA ILE A 43 -2.27 0.98 -6.63
C ILE A 43 -1.77 2.21 -5.90
N TYR A 44 -1.70 2.12 -4.58
CA TYR A 44 -1.12 3.11 -3.68
C TYR A 44 0.09 2.51 -2.97
N GLN A 45 1.21 3.22 -3.04
CA GLN A 45 2.50 2.78 -2.50
C GLN A 45 3.15 3.90 -1.70
N LEU A 46 3.68 3.55 -0.53
CA LEU A 46 4.52 4.44 0.27
C LEU A 46 5.99 4.14 -0.02
N VAL A 47 6.71 5.07 -0.62
CA VAL A 47 8.13 4.91 -0.96
C VAL A 47 8.98 5.98 -0.28
N LEU A 48 10.28 5.75 -0.21
CA LEU A 48 11.26 6.76 0.17
C LEU A 48 11.99 7.25 -1.07
N ASP A 49 12.17 8.55 -1.19
CA ASP A 49 13.06 9.12 -2.20
C ASP A 49 14.54 9.08 -1.77
N LYS A 50 15.40 9.73 -2.56
CA LYS A 50 16.85 9.75 -2.31
C LYS A 50 17.24 10.50 -1.03
N ASN A 51 16.39 11.38 -0.53
CA ASN A 51 16.60 12.15 0.69
C ASN A 51 15.98 11.45 1.90
N HIS A 52 15.44 10.23 1.73
CA HIS A 52 14.64 9.54 2.73
C HIS A 52 13.33 10.26 3.08
N ASP A 53 12.83 11.11 2.19
CA ASP A 53 11.52 11.72 2.35
C ASP A 53 10.43 10.74 1.89
N VAL A 54 9.30 10.73 2.62
CA VAL A 54 8.14 9.92 2.26
C VAL A 54 7.51 10.47 0.98
N LYS A 55 7.29 9.58 0.01
CA LYS A 55 6.52 9.84 -1.21
C LYS A 55 5.42 8.80 -1.36
N VAL A 56 4.33 9.21 -1.99
CA VAL A 56 3.22 8.31 -2.30
C VAL A 56 3.13 8.14 -3.81
N LEU A 57 3.38 6.93 -4.30
CA LEU A 57 3.17 6.59 -5.68
C LEU A 57 1.75 6.06 -5.87
N ILE A 58 1.07 6.64 -6.84
CA ILE A 58 -0.27 6.23 -7.27
C ILE A 58 -0.13 5.81 -8.74
N SER A 59 -0.58 4.60 -9.07
CA SER A 59 -0.55 4.07 -10.43
C SER A 59 -1.86 3.35 -10.75
N SER A 60 -2.30 3.43 -12.00
CA SER A 60 -3.49 2.78 -12.53
C SER A 60 -3.29 2.45 -14.00
N THR A 61 -4.25 1.76 -14.62
CA THR A 61 -4.25 1.52 -16.07
C THR A 61 -4.31 2.82 -16.88
N ASN A 62 -4.93 3.86 -16.34
CA ASN A 62 -5.07 5.17 -17.02
C ASN A 62 -3.94 6.15 -16.68
N GLU A 63 -3.27 5.96 -15.54
CA GLU A 63 -2.21 6.84 -15.04
C GLU A 63 -0.97 6.00 -14.69
N ARG A 64 0.15 6.21 -15.40
CA ARG A 64 1.40 5.45 -15.18
C ARG A 64 1.20 3.93 -15.38
N SER A 65 0.57 3.57 -16.50
CA SER A 65 0.23 2.19 -16.88
C SER A 65 1.43 1.23 -16.81
N GLU A 66 2.61 1.64 -17.27
CA GLU A 66 3.84 0.83 -17.20
C GLU A 66 4.21 0.46 -15.75
N TRP A 67 4.06 1.41 -14.82
CA TRP A 67 4.34 1.18 -13.41
C TRP A 67 3.28 0.29 -12.80
N TYR A 68 2.01 0.54 -13.13
CA TYR A 68 0.89 -0.28 -12.71
C TYR A 68 1.07 -1.75 -13.12
N GLU A 69 1.37 -2.02 -14.38
CA GLU A 69 1.58 -3.38 -14.88
C GLU A 69 2.78 -4.08 -14.23
N ARG A 70 3.88 -3.33 -14.01
CA ARG A 70 5.04 -3.85 -13.31
C ARG A 70 4.68 -4.22 -11.88
N ASP A 71 4.03 -3.33 -11.15
CA ASP A 71 3.68 -3.54 -9.75
C ASP A 71 2.63 -4.67 -9.61
N CYS A 72 1.68 -4.81 -10.55
CA CYS A 72 0.80 -5.98 -10.59
C CYS A 72 1.57 -7.31 -10.70
N LYS A 73 2.74 -7.34 -11.36
CA LYS A 73 3.56 -8.55 -11.54
C LYS A 73 4.56 -8.79 -10.40
N GLU A 74 5.10 -7.72 -9.79
CA GLU A 74 6.15 -7.84 -8.78
C GLU A 74 5.63 -8.18 -7.38
N TYR A 75 4.38 -7.82 -7.08
CA TYR A 75 3.77 -8.10 -5.78
C TYR A 75 2.98 -9.41 -5.78
N SER A 76 3.04 -10.11 -4.65
CA SER A 76 2.08 -11.17 -4.33
C SER A 76 0.83 -10.53 -3.74
N TRP A 77 -0.32 -10.72 -4.37
CA TRP A 77 -1.58 -10.06 -4.02
C TRP A 77 -2.50 -10.94 -3.19
N TYR A 78 -3.13 -10.32 -2.20
CA TYR A 78 -4.06 -10.95 -1.28
C TYR A 78 -5.38 -10.18 -1.27
N LEU A 79 -6.46 -10.85 -1.68
CA LEU A 79 -7.79 -10.26 -1.71
C LEU A 79 -8.31 -10.07 -0.29
N ILE A 80 -8.52 -8.81 0.12
CA ILE A 80 -9.05 -8.47 1.44
C ILE A 80 -10.57 -8.38 1.38
N LYS A 81 -11.10 -7.73 0.33
CA LYS A 81 -12.53 -7.49 0.16
C LYS A 81 -12.89 -7.39 -1.31
N LYS A 82 -13.86 -8.18 -1.79
CA LYS A 82 -14.31 -8.14 -3.20
C LYS A 82 -15.01 -6.83 -3.58
N GLU A 83 -15.74 -6.26 -2.64
CA GLU A 83 -16.59 -5.10 -2.89
C GLU A 83 -16.37 -4.05 -1.81
N LEU A 84 -16.14 -2.82 -2.23
CA LEU A 84 -16.03 -1.66 -1.37
C LEU A 84 -17.32 -0.84 -1.48
N PRO A 85 -17.68 -0.07 -0.43
CA PRO A 85 -18.73 0.93 -0.58
C PRO A 85 -18.33 1.95 -1.66
N ASP A 86 -19.31 2.67 -2.19
CA ASP A 86 -19.03 3.79 -3.09
C ASP A 86 -18.32 4.91 -2.32
N PHE A 87 -17.24 5.42 -2.89
CA PHE A 87 -16.49 6.57 -2.40
C PHE A 87 -15.91 7.36 -3.58
N ASP A 88 -15.61 8.63 -3.35
CA ASP A 88 -14.93 9.48 -4.33
C ASP A 88 -13.43 9.07 -4.43
N PRO A 89 -12.96 8.59 -5.59
CA PRO A 89 -11.56 8.22 -5.78
C PRO A 89 -10.58 9.35 -5.51
N ASP A 90 -10.96 10.61 -5.79
CA ASP A 90 -10.08 11.76 -5.60
C ASP A 90 -9.90 12.09 -4.11
N VAL A 91 -10.93 11.87 -3.29
CA VAL A 91 -10.82 11.97 -1.83
C VAL A 91 -9.80 10.95 -1.30
N LEU A 92 -9.83 9.71 -1.80
CA LEU A 92 -8.86 8.69 -1.39
C LEU A 92 -7.44 9.01 -1.87
N LYS A 93 -7.29 9.51 -3.11
CA LYS A 93 -5.99 9.98 -3.64
C LYS A 93 -5.42 11.11 -2.78
N ASN A 94 -6.23 12.11 -2.44
CA ASN A 94 -5.82 13.23 -1.59
C ASN A 94 -5.47 12.77 -0.18
N TYR A 95 -6.26 11.85 0.40
CA TYR A 95 -5.94 11.25 1.68
C TYR A 95 -4.60 10.50 1.64
N ALA A 96 -4.35 9.72 0.59
CA ALA A 96 -3.07 9.04 0.41
C ALA A 96 -1.91 10.05 0.30
N LYS A 97 -2.06 11.12 -0.46
CA LYS A 97 -1.04 12.17 -0.60
C LYS A 97 -0.75 12.93 0.70
N SER A 98 -1.70 13.01 1.62
CA SER A 98 -1.48 13.65 2.93
C SER A 98 -0.37 13.00 3.78
N PHE A 99 0.05 11.77 3.44
CA PHE A 99 1.11 11.06 4.14
C PHE A 99 2.53 11.45 3.68
N GLU A 100 2.69 12.21 2.58
CA GLU A 100 4.00 12.65 2.09
C GLU A 100 4.70 13.64 3.05
N THR A 101 3.97 14.23 4.00
CA THR A 101 4.52 15.13 5.02
C THR A 101 5.05 14.42 6.27
N ARG A 102 4.91 13.08 6.34
CA ARG A 102 5.30 12.31 7.53
C ARG A 102 6.71 11.78 7.44
N GLU A 103 7.31 11.53 8.60
CA GLU A 103 8.55 10.78 8.70
C GLU A 103 8.30 9.27 8.55
N TYR A 104 9.23 8.58 7.89
CA TYR A 104 9.17 7.12 7.77
C TYR A 104 9.78 6.43 8.99
N GLN A 105 9.20 5.30 9.40
CA GLN A 105 9.76 4.41 10.41
C GLN A 105 9.75 2.98 9.89
N ALA A 106 10.87 2.28 9.93
CA ALA A 106 10.93 0.91 9.40
C ALA A 106 10.12 -0.10 10.24
N LEU A 107 9.93 0.16 11.53
CA LEU A 107 9.28 -0.73 12.48
C LEU A 107 8.16 -0.02 13.19
N ILE A 108 7.02 -0.72 13.38
CA ILE A 108 5.87 -0.34 14.21
C ILE A 108 5.74 1.19 14.33
N ALA A 109 4.99 1.80 13.40
CA ALA A 109 4.86 3.25 13.36
C ALA A 109 4.37 3.81 14.72
N THR A 110 5.20 4.63 15.36
CA THR A 110 4.90 5.28 16.65
C THR A 110 4.75 6.79 16.47
N GLY A 111 3.74 7.37 17.14
CA GLY A 111 3.47 8.81 17.08
C GLY A 111 3.10 9.27 15.67
N ASP A 112 3.79 10.29 15.17
CA ASP A 112 3.52 10.92 13.87
C ASP A 112 4.17 10.21 12.68
N LYS A 113 4.97 9.17 12.93
CA LYS A 113 5.68 8.42 11.88
C LYS A 113 4.74 7.48 11.13
N ILE A 114 5.18 7.04 9.95
CA ILE A 114 4.45 6.08 9.12
C ILE A 114 5.38 5.02 8.54
N ASN A 115 4.81 3.85 8.27
CA ASN A 115 5.48 2.77 7.53
C ASN A 115 4.53 2.22 6.47
N CYS A 116 5.03 1.38 5.55
CA CYS A 116 4.18 0.87 4.47
C CYS A 116 2.99 0.03 5.00
N GLN A 117 3.15 -0.72 6.09
CA GLN A 117 2.09 -1.53 6.71
C GLN A 117 0.93 -0.67 7.29
N SER A 118 1.28 0.36 8.07
CA SER A 118 0.33 1.32 8.61
C SER A 118 -0.32 2.17 7.53
N PHE A 119 0.41 2.52 6.47
CA PHE A 119 -0.14 3.20 5.30
C PHE A 119 -1.22 2.36 4.61
N VAL A 120 -0.91 1.13 4.18
CA VAL A 120 -1.89 0.28 3.47
C VAL A 120 -3.14 0.02 4.31
N THR A 121 -2.97 -0.11 5.62
CA THR A 121 -4.08 -0.32 6.56
C THR A 121 -4.98 0.90 6.68
N ARG A 122 -4.41 2.11 6.71
CA ARG A 122 -5.16 3.37 6.75
C ARG A 122 -5.91 3.60 5.44
N ILE A 123 -5.27 3.34 4.29
CA ILE A 123 -5.94 3.43 2.99
C ILE A 123 -7.10 2.43 2.91
N PHE A 124 -6.91 1.19 3.36
CA PHE A 124 -7.99 0.20 3.42
C PHE A 124 -9.12 0.64 4.33
N ALA A 125 -8.82 1.11 5.55
CA ALA A 125 -9.82 1.56 6.51
C ALA A 125 -10.71 2.67 5.93
N THR A 126 -10.08 3.66 5.27
CA THR A 126 -10.79 4.75 4.60
C THR A 126 -11.63 4.26 3.43
N ALA A 127 -11.05 3.47 2.51
CA ALA A 127 -11.77 2.97 1.33
C ALA A 127 -12.94 2.03 1.70
N ALA A 128 -12.79 1.23 2.75
CA ALA A 128 -13.82 0.32 3.22
C ALA A 128 -14.82 0.96 4.20
N ASN A 129 -14.61 2.23 4.58
CA ASN A 129 -15.36 2.96 5.59
C ASN A 129 -15.50 2.18 6.92
N ILE A 130 -14.37 1.74 7.46
CA ILE A 130 -14.27 0.99 8.72
C ILE A 130 -13.22 1.60 9.65
N SER A 131 -13.25 1.25 10.94
CA SER A 131 -12.20 1.67 11.86
C SER A 131 -10.85 1.04 11.51
N ILE A 132 -9.76 1.69 11.95
CA ILE A 132 -8.39 1.20 11.73
C ILE A 132 -8.19 -0.17 12.41
N GLU A 133 -8.78 -0.39 13.58
CA GLU A 133 -8.72 -1.66 14.31
C GLU A 133 -9.39 -2.77 13.51
N LYS A 134 -10.57 -2.50 12.94
CA LYS A 134 -11.28 -3.46 12.09
C LYS A 134 -10.50 -3.75 10.81
N ALA A 135 -9.86 -2.74 10.22
CA ALA A 135 -8.98 -2.89 9.07
C ALA A 135 -7.78 -3.81 9.40
N ARG A 136 -7.07 -3.55 10.50
CA ARG A 136 -5.96 -4.39 10.99
C ARG A 136 -6.38 -5.85 11.15
N SER A 137 -7.48 -6.10 11.87
CA SER A 137 -7.99 -7.46 12.07
C SER A 137 -8.34 -8.14 10.75
N THR A 138 -8.96 -7.42 9.81
CA THR A 138 -9.29 -7.98 8.49
C THR A 138 -8.02 -8.35 7.72
N ILE A 139 -7.00 -7.51 7.75
CA ILE A 139 -5.74 -7.76 7.04
C ILE A 139 -4.99 -8.93 7.68
N LEU A 140 -4.90 -9.01 9.01
CA LEU A 140 -4.25 -10.12 9.73
C LEU A 140 -4.81 -11.49 9.35
N LEU A 141 -6.12 -11.58 9.09
CA LEU A 141 -6.78 -12.83 8.74
C LEU A 141 -6.43 -13.34 7.34
N VAL A 142 -6.01 -12.44 6.45
CA VAL A 142 -5.81 -12.75 5.02
C VAL A 142 -4.32 -12.77 4.66
N VAL A 143 -3.53 -11.92 5.31
CA VAL A 143 -2.16 -11.62 4.93
C VAL A 143 -1.20 -12.20 5.96
N PRO A 144 -0.47 -13.30 5.63
CA PRO A 144 0.49 -13.86 6.56
C PRO A 144 1.71 -12.93 6.71
N ASN A 145 2.20 -12.84 7.94
CA ASN A 145 3.41 -12.10 8.35
C ASN A 145 3.31 -10.57 8.22
N ILE A 146 2.12 -9.99 8.29
CA ILE A 146 1.97 -8.55 8.56
C ILE A 146 2.02 -8.29 10.07
N LEU A 147 2.71 -7.24 10.49
CA LEU A 147 2.92 -6.86 11.89
C LEU A 147 2.31 -5.48 12.15
N PHE A 148 1.47 -5.38 13.18
CA PHE A 148 0.81 -4.14 13.57
C PHE A 148 1.31 -3.60 14.90
#